data_AF-A0A1X2GPV9-F1
#
_entry.id   AF-A0A1X2GPV9-F1
#
_cell.length_a   1.000
_cell.length_b   1.000
_cell.length_c   1.000
_cell.angle_alpha   90.00
_cell.angle_beta   90.00
_cell.angle_gamma   90.00
#
_symmetry.space_group_name_H-M   'P 1'
#
loop_
_entity.id
_entity.type
_entity.pdbx_description
1 polymer ?
#
loop_
_entity_poly.entity_id
_entity_poly.type
_entity_poly.pdbx_seq_one_letter_code
_entity_poly.pdbx_strand_id
1 'polypeptide(L)'
;MFVGSLLMSWPRTQTPAGSRSMATSPNFASCELKYHLSSTFSASRAALLNGPLQTPFTVFTYRAYGDSKKTNAKAASAFFLAIAKAVLYDPSQQLPRQAIECCLADCTKTGAVPDILRCVLAMFNDTNPDSSITVLGNATLNQHAEDLAELLTSYLTKANKSQVAPIILDSLLSY
;
A
#
# COMPACT_ATOMS: atom_id res chain seq x y z
N MET A 1 18.65 -51.85 19.41
CA MET A 1 18.99 -52.66 18.21
C MET A 1 19.11 -51.70 17.03
N PHE A 2 20.35 -51.43 16.61
CA PHE A 2 20.65 -50.69 15.38
C PHE A 2 20.85 -51.70 14.26
N VAL A 3 20.21 -51.50 13.11
CA VAL A 3 20.57 -52.19 11.87
C VAL A 3 20.82 -51.13 10.83
N GLY A 4 22.08 -51.03 10.41
CA GLY A 4 22.53 -50.27 9.25
C GLY A 4 22.72 -51.17 8.03
N SER A 5 22.70 -50.55 6.85
CA SER A 5 23.25 -50.98 5.54
C SER A 5 23.03 -49.75 4.64
N LEU A 6 23.98 -48.97 4.13
CA LEU A 6 25.30 -49.18 3.50
C LEU A 6 25.29 -50.00 2.21
N LEU A 7 26.02 -49.48 1.22
CA LEU A 7 26.29 -49.92 -0.16
C LEU A 7 25.23 -49.52 -1.22
N MET A 8 25.57 -49.00 -2.40
CA MET A 8 26.87 -48.69 -3.01
C MET A 8 26.66 -47.74 -4.20
N SER A 9 27.64 -46.86 -4.43
CA SER A 9 27.86 -46.10 -5.66
C SER A 9 28.86 -46.86 -6.52
N TRP A 10 28.69 -46.89 -7.86
CA TRP A 10 29.76 -46.76 -8.87
C TRP A 10 29.26 -46.75 -10.35
N PRO A 11 30.08 -46.38 -11.38
CA PRO A 11 29.79 -45.24 -12.27
C PRO A 11 30.01 -45.52 -13.80
N ARG A 12 30.13 -44.43 -14.61
CA ARG A 12 30.70 -44.27 -15.99
C ARG A 12 29.70 -44.34 -17.16
N THR A 13 29.79 -43.60 -18.29
CA THR A 13 30.72 -42.57 -18.85
C THR A 13 30.10 -41.91 -20.12
N GLN A 14 30.28 -40.58 -20.25
CA GLN A 14 30.55 -39.71 -21.43
C GLN A 14 29.95 -39.92 -22.87
N THR A 15 29.17 -38.90 -23.33
CA THR A 15 29.17 -38.05 -24.58
C THR A 15 29.65 -38.59 -25.96
N PRO A 16 29.15 -38.10 -27.16
CA PRO A 16 29.04 -36.66 -27.52
C PRO A 16 27.99 -36.19 -28.58
N ALA A 17 27.95 -34.85 -28.73
CA ALA A 17 27.68 -34.03 -29.92
C ALA A 17 26.33 -34.11 -30.68
N GLY A 18 25.55 -33.03 -30.54
CA GLY A 18 24.44 -32.68 -31.44
C GLY A 18 24.18 -31.18 -31.38
N SER A 19 24.95 -30.41 -32.15
CA SER A 19 24.81 -28.97 -32.34
C SER A 19 23.52 -28.61 -33.07
N ARG A 20 22.66 -27.77 -32.46
CA ARG A 20 21.79 -26.86 -33.22
C ARG A 20 21.69 -25.51 -32.50
N SER A 21 22.27 -24.53 -33.18
CA SER A 21 22.17 -23.10 -32.96
C SER A 21 20.75 -22.58 -33.25
N MET A 22 20.49 -21.37 -32.74
CA MET A 22 19.41 -20.42 -33.04
C MET A 22 18.20 -20.42 -32.10
N ALA A 23 18.32 -19.61 -31.04
CA ALA A 23 17.57 -18.36 -30.92
C ALA A 23 18.08 -17.61 -29.67
N THR A 24 19.10 -16.76 -29.85
CA THR A 24 19.34 -15.68 -28.91
C THR A 24 18.12 -14.78 -28.92
N SER A 25 17.28 -14.92 -27.90
CA SER A 25 16.24 -13.95 -27.58
C SER A 25 16.87 -12.55 -27.51
N PRO A 26 16.23 -11.52 -28.07
CA PRO A 26 16.77 -10.18 -28.00
C PRO A 26 16.96 -9.82 -26.53
N ASN A 27 18.16 -9.34 -26.19
CA ASN A 27 18.40 -8.64 -24.94
C ASN A 27 17.38 -7.51 -24.86
N PHE A 28 16.28 -7.74 -24.12
CA PHE A 28 15.59 -6.66 -23.47
C PHE A 28 16.62 -6.07 -22.52
N ALA A 29 17.33 -5.05 -23.00
CA ALA A 29 17.98 -4.09 -22.13
C ALA A 29 16.88 -3.69 -21.15
N SER A 30 16.95 -4.26 -19.95
CA SER A 30 16.05 -3.89 -18.88
C SER A 30 16.26 -2.40 -18.72
N CYS A 31 15.24 -1.63 -19.12
CA CYS A 31 15.13 -0.25 -18.71
C CYS A 31 14.75 -0.29 -17.22
N GLU A 32 15.61 -0.89 -16.41
CA GLU A 32 15.59 -0.77 -14.97
C GLU A 32 15.96 0.68 -14.71
N LEU A 33 14.92 1.52 -14.63
CA LEU A 33 15.02 2.83 -14.03
C LEU A 33 15.80 2.65 -12.73
N LYS A 34 16.86 3.45 -12.53
CA LYS A 34 17.77 3.47 -11.36
C LYS A 34 17.09 3.47 -9.99
N TYR A 35 15.76 3.54 -9.95
CA TYR A 35 14.89 3.57 -8.79
C TYR A 35 14.27 2.20 -8.43
N HIS A 36 14.59 1.11 -9.13
CA HIS A 36 14.05 -0.23 -8.79
C HIS A 36 14.61 -0.83 -7.48
N LEU A 37 15.77 -0.38 -7.02
CA LEU A 37 16.30 -0.74 -5.71
C LEU A 37 15.62 0.11 -4.64
N SER A 38 14.85 -0.54 -3.77
CA SER A 38 14.18 0.10 -2.61
C SER A 38 15.14 0.92 -1.75
N SER A 39 16.40 0.48 -1.64
CA SER A 39 17.48 1.20 -0.97
C SER A 39 17.85 2.51 -1.67
N THR A 40 17.94 2.52 -3.00
CA THR A 40 18.29 3.71 -3.81
C THR A 40 17.16 4.72 -3.83
N PHE A 41 15.91 4.28 -3.96
CA PHE A 41 14.72 5.12 -3.79
C PHE A 41 14.65 5.73 -2.38
N SER A 42 14.90 4.92 -1.35
CA SER A 42 14.91 5.41 0.04
C SER A 42 16.06 6.37 0.32
N ALA A 43 17.26 6.12 -0.23
CA ALA A 43 18.42 6.98 -0.07
C ALA A 43 18.28 8.31 -0.82
N SER A 44 17.73 8.32 -2.03
CA SER A 44 17.47 9.55 -2.78
C SER A 44 16.32 10.36 -2.19
N ARG A 45 15.29 9.70 -1.66
CA ARG A 45 14.24 10.35 -0.86
C ARG A 45 14.78 10.94 0.45
N ALA A 46 15.65 10.21 1.15
CA ALA A 46 16.33 10.73 2.33
C ALA A 46 17.19 11.94 1.97
N ALA A 47 18.06 11.84 0.96
CA ALA A 47 18.94 12.93 0.57
C ALA A 47 18.22 14.24 0.19
N LEU A 48 17.04 14.16 -0.45
CA LEU A 48 16.30 15.32 -0.92
C LEU A 48 15.26 15.87 0.08
N LEU A 49 14.70 15.03 0.95
CA LEU A 49 13.48 15.35 1.73
C LEU A 49 13.66 14.99 3.21
N ASN A 50 14.74 15.49 3.82
CA ASN A 50 15.09 15.20 5.22
C ASN A 50 14.19 15.91 6.24
N GLY A 51 13.40 16.91 5.84
CA GLY A 51 12.45 17.57 6.72
C GLY A 51 11.11 16.83 6.82
N PRO A 52 10.48 16.72 8.00
CA PRO A 52 9.12 16.17 8.15
C PRO A 52 8.06 16.93 7.33
N LEU A 53 8.38 18.17 6.89
CA LEU A 53 7.54 19.00 6.02
C LEU A 53 7.87 18.84 4.52
N GLN A 54 8.97 18.19 4.18
CA GLN A 54 9.41 17.96 2.80
C GLN A 54 8.97 16.58 2.29
N THR A 55 8.54 15.68 3.16
CA THR A 55 8.05 14.37 2.73
C THR A 55 6.67 14.46 2.09
N PRO A 56 6.45 13.87 0.90
CA PRO A 56 5.14 13.86 0.26
C PRO A 56 4.12 13.14 1.13
N PHE A 57 2.89 13.64 1.15
CA PHE A 57 1.77 12.94 1.71
C PHE A 57 1.49 11.67 0.92
N THR A 58 1.22 10.61 1.68
CA THR A 58 0.82 9.29 1.23
C THR A 58 -0.56 8.97 1.82
N VAL A 59 -1.16 7.88 1.36
CA VAL A 59 -2.41 7.34 1.90
C VAL A 59 -2.36 7.16 3.41
N PHE A 60 -1.20 6.88 4.01
CA PHE A 60 -1.06 6.66 5.45
C PHE A 60 -0.63 7.90 6.24
N THR A 61 0.11 8.81 5.61
CA THR A 61 0.65 10.00 6.29
C THR A 61 -0.30 11.20 6.25
N TYR A 62 -1.27 11.21 5.32
CA TYR A 62 -2.21 12.33 5.19
C TYR A 62 -3.12 12.51 6.41
N ARG A 63 -3.50 11.42 7.09
CA ARG A 63 -4.31 11.48 8.33
C ARG A 63 -3.71 12.41 9.39
N ALA A 64 -2.38 12.38 9.55
CA ALA A 64 -1.66 13.13 10.58
C ALA A 64 -1.39 14.61 10.19
N TYR A 65 -1.85 15.04 9.01
CA TYR A 65 -1.49 16.35 8.47
C TYR A 65 -2.25 17.51 9.11
N GLY A 66 -1.49 18.44 9.69
CA GLY A 66 -1.65 19.89 9.51
C GLY A 66 -2.78 20.62 10.23
N ASP A 67 -3.71 19.94 10.91
CA ASP A 67 -4.72 20.59 11.77
C ASP A 67 -5.60 19.53 12.47
N SER A 68 -6.26 19.85 13.59
CA SER A 68 -7.32 19.01 14.19
C SER A 68 -8.62 19.01 13.36
N LYS A 69 -8.64 19.70 12.22
CA LYS A 69 -9.78 19.77 11.31
C LYS A 69 -10.08 18.41 10.68
N LYS A 70 -11.34 18.00 10.81
CA LYS A 70 -11.97 16.86 10.16
C LYS A 70 -12.11 17.12 8.66
N THR A 71 -11.60 16.21 7.84
CA THR A 71 -11.69 16.30 6.38
C THR A 71 -11.93 14.93 5.77
N ASN A 72 -12.63 14.91 4.64
CA ASN A 72 -12.91 13.66 3.90
C ASN A 72 -11.62 12.90 3.55
N ALA A 73 -10.57 13.60 3.13
CA ALA A 73 -9.30 12.96 2.80
C ALA A 73 -8.60 12.34 4.03
N LYS A 74 -8.73 12.94 5.22
CA LYS A 74 -8.23 12.33 6.46
C LYS A 74 -9.01 11.10 6.87
N ALA A 75 -10.34 11.13 6.72
CA ALA A 75 -11.19 9.98 6.97
C ALA A 75 -10.87 8.82 6.00
N ALA A 76 -10.69 9.11 4.71
CA ALA A 76 -10.26 8.11 3.73
C ALA A 76 -8.88 7.51 4.08
N SER A 77 -7.91 8.35 4.45
CA SER A 77 -6.60 7.92 4.94
C SER A 77 -6.70 7.05 6.21
N ALA A 78 -7.60 7.39 7.13
CA ALA A 78 -7.88 6.62 8.33
C ALA A 78 -8.51 5.25 8.03
N PHE A 79 -9.39 5.18 7.03
CA PHE A 79 -9.98 3.94 6.55
C PHE A 79 -8.90 2.98 6.01
N PHE A 80 -8.02 3.45 5.12
CA PHE A 80 -6.91 2.62 4.62
C PHE A 80 -5.97 2.18 5.74
N LEU A 81 -5.74 3.03 6.74
CA LEU A 81 -4.96 2.65 7.91
C LEU A 81 -5.67 1.56 8.74
N ALA A 82 -7.00 1.60 8.87
CA ALA A 82 -7.77 0.57 9.56
C ALA A 82 -7.70 -0.77 8.82
N ILE A 83 -7.85 -0.77 7.50
CA ILE A 83 -7.67 -1.96 6.65
C ILE A 83 -6.25 -2.51 6.81
N ALA A 84 -5.22 -1.67 6.67
CA ALA A 84 -3.84 -2.10 6.80
C ALA A 84 -3.57 -2.70 8.18
N LYS A 85 -4.14 -2.13 9.24
CA LYS A 85 -4.02 -2.67 10.60
C LYS A 85 -4.70 -4.04 10.74
N ALA A 86 -5.90 -4.20 10.20
CA ALA A 86 -6.62 -5.47 10.20
C ALA A 86 -5.83 -6.55 9.45
N VAL A 87 -5.25 -6.23 8.30
CA VAL A 87 -4.47 -7.20 7.50
C VAL A 87 -3.14 -7.55 8.15
N LEU A 88 -2.43 -6.57 8.72
CA LEU A 88 -1.05 -6.77 9.20
C LEU A 88 -0.98 -7.29 10.65
N TYR A 89 -1.92 -6.90 11.51
CA TYR A 89 -1.81 -7.14 12.95
C TYR A 89 -2.94 -7.99 13.53
N ASP A 90 -4.09 -8.10 12.87
CA ASP A 90 -5.17 -8.98 13.32
C ASP A 90 -5.04 -10.36 12.65
N PRO A 91 -4.80 -11.45 13.42
CA PRO A 91 -4.74 -12.79 12.87
C PRO A 91 -6.04 -13.22 12.18
N SER A 92 -7.18 -12.63 12.57
CA SER A 92 -8.49 -12.92 11.98
C SER A 92 -8.78 -12.07 10.75
N GLN A 93 -7.96 -11.04 10.47
CA GLN A 93 -8.10 -10.12 9.35
C GLN A 93 -9.49 -9.48 9.29
N GLN A 94 -10.04 -9.17 10.47
CA GLN A 94 -11.37 -8.64 10.63
C GLN A 94 -11.32 -7.13 10.78
N LEU A 95 -12.15 -6.44 10.01
CA LEU A 95 -12.35 -5.01 10.14
C LEU A 95 -13.56 -4.78 11.06
N PRO A 96 -13.39 -4.19 12.26
CA PRO A 96 -14.50 -3.94 13.15
C PRO A 96 -15.35 -2.76 12.64
N ARG A 97 -16.68 -2.87 12.79
CA ARG A 97 -17.64 -1.81 12.42
C ARG A 97 -17.27 -0.46 13.01
N GLN A 98 -16.88 -0.45 14.28
CA GLN A 98 -16.50 0.76 15.02
C GLN A 98 -15.38 1.55 14.32
N ALA A 99 -14.44 0.89 13.65
CA ALA A 99 -13.37 1.59 12.94
C ALA A 99 -13.92 2.42 11.77
N ILE A 100 -14.92 1.92 11.06
CA ILE A 100 -15.60 2.62 9.96
C ILE A 100 -16.45 3.78 10.50
N GLU A 101 -17.16 3.55 11.60
CA GLU A 101 -17.96 4.59 12.27
C GLU A 101 -17.08 5.76 12.75
N CYS A 102 -15.90 5.46 13.32
CA CYS A 102 -14.92 6.49 13.66
C CYS A 102 -14.45 7.26 12.41
N CYS A 103 -14.20 6.59 11.28
CA CYS A 103 -13.83 7.27 10.04
C CYS A 103 -14.96 8.19 9.54
N LEU A 104 -16.21 7.74 9.59
CA LEU A 104 -17.38 8.54 9.24
C LEU A 104 -17.57 9.75 10.17
N ALA A 105 -17.31 9.59 11.47
CA ALA A 105 -17.36 10.69 12.42
C ALA A 105 -16.31 11.78 12.13
N ASP A 106 -15.23 11.43 11.42
CA ASP A 106 -14.16 12.34 11.00
C ASP A 106 -14.35 12.90 9.58
N CYS A 107 -15.42 12.50 8.87
CA CYS A 107 -15.81 13.08 7.59
C CYS A 107 -16.53 14.43 7.76
N THR A 108 -16.53 15.22 6.69
CA THR A 108 -17.52 16.30 6.55
C THR A 108 -18.88 15.69 6.17
N LYS A 109 -20.00 16.35 6.50
CA LYS A 109 -21.35 15.76 6.36
C LYS A 109 -21.72 15.34 4.93
N THR A 110 -21.10 15.94 3.91
CA THR A 110 -21.44 15.74 2.49
C THR A 110 -20.20 15.39 1.65
N GLY A 111 -20.41 14.60 0.59
CA GLY A 111 -19.42 14.28 -0.44
C GLY A 111 -19.30 12.78 -0.74
N ALA A 112 -18.57 12.45 -1.81
CA ALA A 112 -18.43 11.06 -2.26
C ALA A 112 -17.73 10.15 -1.23
N VAL A 113 -16.79 10.67 -0.44
CA VAL A 113 -16.08 9.89 0.59
C VAL A 113 -17.01 9.38 1.69
N PRO A 114 -17.80 10.22 2.39
CA PRO A 114 -18.75 9.70 3.39
C PRO A 114 -19.82 8.83 2.76
N ASP A 115 -20.20 9.03 1.50
CA ASP A 115 -21.16 8.16 0.81
C ASP A 115 -20.60 6.74 0.62
N ILE A 116 -19.36 6.61 0.13
CA ILE A 116 -18.66 5.31 0.02
C ILE A 116 -18.49 4.65 1.39
N LEU A 117 -18.10 5.41 2.42
CA LEU A 117 -17.95 4.86 3.77
C LEU A 117 -19.29 4.39 4.37
N ARG A 118 -20.42 5.02 4.01
CA ARG A 118 -21.75 4.52 4.38
C ARG A 118 -22.11 3.23 3.64
N CYS A 119 -21.73 3.10 2.36
CA CYS A 119 -21.89 1.84 1.62
C CYS A 119 -21.10 0.71 2.30
N VAL A 120 -19.85 0.98 2.71
CA VAL A 120 -19.05 0.01 3.47
C VAL A 120 -19.70 -0.30 4.82
N LEU A 121 -20.26 0.69 5.52
CA LEU A 121 -20.96 0.47 6.79
C LEU A 121 -22.20 -0.43 6.61
N ALA A 122 -22.92 -0.30 5.49
CA ALA A 122 -24.08 -1.13 5.17
C ALA A 122 -23.71 -2.60 4.86
N MET A 123 -22.44 -2.92 4.64
CA MET A 123 -21.98 -4.31 4.50
C MET A 123 -21.93 -5.05 5.85
N PHE A 124 -21.96 -4.31 6.96
CA PHE A 124 -22.03 -4.90 8.30
C PHE A 124 -23.47 -5.27 8.62
N ASN A 125 -23.66 -6.39 9.32
CA ASN A 125 -24.99 -6.75 9.81
C ASN A 125 -25.49 -5.66 10.78
N ASP A 126 -26.54 -4.94 10.39
CA ASP A 126 -27.09 -3.78 11.12
C ASP A 126 -27.58 -4.09 12.53
N THR A 127 -27.73 -5.36 12.88
CA THR A 127 -28.28 -5.81 14.14
C THR A 127 -27.23 -5.96 15.25
N ASN A 128 -25.92 -5.99 14.93
CA ASN A 128 -24.88 -6.24 15.93
C ASN A 128 -23.76 -5.17 15.91
N PRO A 129 -23.55 -4.41 17.00
CA PRO A 129 -22.45 -3.45 17.10
C PRO A 129 -21.07 -4.11 17.07
N ASP A 130 -20.96 -5.38 17.47
CA ASP A 130 -19.72 -6.17 17.44
C ASP A 130 -19.52 -6.88 16.09
N SER A 131 -20.27 -6.46 15.05
CA SER A 131 -20.09 -7.02 13.72
C SER A 131 -18.73 -6.63 13.14
N SER A 132 -18.10 -7.61 12.51
CA SER A 132 -16.86 -7.46 11.77
C SER A 132 -17.02 -8.04 10.38
N ILE A 133 -16.25 -7.51 9.43
CA ILE A 133 -16.16 -8.06 8.07
C ILE A 133 -14.75 -8.59 7.84
N THR A 134 -14.64 -9.74 7.18
CA THR A 134 -13.34 -10.23 6.72
C THR A 134 -12.84 -9.35 5.59
N VAL A 135 -11.60 -8.88 5.69
CA VAL A 135 -10.98 -8.00 4.70
C VAL A 135 -10.51 -8.78 3.47
N LEU A 136 -9.80 -9.89 3.67
CA LEU A 136 -9.27 -10.68 2.56
C LEU A 136 -10.38 -11.47 1.85
N GLY A 137 -10.35 -11.42 0.51
CA GLY A 137 -11.33 -12.12 -0.33
C GLY A 137 -12.68 -11.41 -0.47
N ASN A 138 -12.84 -10.21 0.11
CA ASN A 138 -14.08 -9.44 0.00
C ASN A 138 -14.05 -8.52 -1.24
N ALA A 139 -14.60 -9.00 -2.34
CA ALA A 139 -14.61 -8.27 -3.62
C ALA A 139 -15.35 -6.92 -3.54
N THR A 140 -16.46 -6.86 -2.80
CA THR A 140 -17.24 -5.62 -2.64
C THR A 140 -16.48 -4.58 -1.81
N LEU A 141 -15.81 -5.00 -0.75
CA LEU A 141 -14.96 -4.11 0.05
C LEU A 141 -13.79 -3.58 -0.80
N ASN A 142 -13.18 -4.45 -1.60
CA ASN A 142 -12.10 -4.04 -2.52
C ASN A 142 -12.59 -3.00 -3.53
N GLN A 143 -13.77 -3.17 -4.13
CA GLN A 143 -14.33 -2.18 -5.05
C GLN A 143 -14.48 -0.81 -4.38
N HIS A 144 -15.08 -0.76 -3.19
CA HIS A 144 -15.22 0.49 -2.45
C HIS A 144 -13.88 1.09 -2.02
N ALA A 145 -12.89 0.25 -1.71
CA ALA A 145 -11.54 0.71 -1.43
C ALA A 145 -10.86 1.30 -2.69
N GLU A 146 -11.07 0.72 -3.87
CA GLU A 146 -10.58 1.26 -5.14
C GLU A 146 -11.22 2.62 -5.46
N ASP A 147 -12.55 2.72 -5.36
CA ASP A 147 -13.28 3.99 -5.57
C ASP A 147 -12.76 5.08 -4.61
N LEU A 148 -12.51 4.70 -3.36
CA LEU A 148 -11.99 5.62 -2.36
C LEU A 148 -10.52 6.01 -2.62
N ALA A 149 -9.70 5.08 -3.15
CA ALA A 149 -8.32 5.35 -3.53
C ALA A 149 -8.23 6.34 -4.69
N GLU A 150 -9.13 6.23 -5.67
CA GLU A 150 -9.23 7.17 -6.78
C GLU A 150 -9.50 8.60 -6.27
N LEU A 151 -10.50 8.75 -5.39
CA LEU A 151 -10.80 10.04 -4.76
C LEU A 151 -9.63 10.57 -3.94
N LEU A 152 -8.96 9.69 -3.18
CA LEU A 152 -7.83 10.07 -2.34
C LEU A 152 -6.63 10.55 -3.16
N THR A 153 -6.41 9.98 -4.35
CA THR A 153 -5.31 10.37 -5.25
C THR A 153 -5.39 11.84 -5.65
N SER A 154 -6.59 12.33 -5.92
CA SER A 154 -6.87 13.76 -6.18
C SER A 154 -6.47 14.64 -4.99
N TYR A 155 -6.90 14.27 -3.78
CA TYR A 155 -6.58 15.02 -2.56
C TYR A 155 -5.09 15.04 -2.25
N LEU A 156 -4.41 13.89 -2.38
CA LEU A 156 -2.97 13.77 -2.17
C LEU A 156 -2.20 14.62 -3.18
N THR A 157 -2.58 14.56 -4.46
CA THR A 157 -1.95 15.36 -5.51
C THR A 157 -2.08 16.84 -5.22
N LYS A 158 -3.28 17.30 -4.85
CA LYS A 158 -3.53 18.71 -4.51
C LYS A 158 -2.71 19.14 -3.29
N ALA A 159 -2.68 18.32 -2.23
CA ALA A 159 -1.95 18.65 -1.01
C ALA A 159 -0.42 18.67 -1.23
N ASN A 160 0.12 17.69 -1.95
CA ASN A 160 1.55 17.65 -2.29
C ASN A 160 1.94 18.84 -3.16
N LYS A 161 1.13 19.21 -4.16
CA LYS A 161 1.40 20.38 -5.01
C LYS A 161 1.34 21.71 -4.24
N SER A 162 0.39 21.84 -3.31
CA SER A 162 0.17 23.12 -2.60
C SER A 162 1.04 23.30 -1.37
N GLN A 163 1.54 22.23 -0.76
CA GLN A 163 2.26 22.29 0.51
C GLN A 163 3.70 21.81 0.38
N VAL A 164 3.90 20.65 -0.23
CA VAL A 164 5.22 20.02 -0.27
C VAL A 164 6.09 20.64 -1.36
N ALA A 165 5.54 20.89 -2.55
CA ALA A 165 6.29 21.46 -3.67
C ALA A 165 6.88 22.87 -3.36
N PRO A 166 6.15 23.81 -2.76
CA PRO A 166 6.72 25.11 -2.39
C PRO A 166 7.85 24.99 -1.36
N ILE A 167 7.69 24.13 -0.34
CA ILE A 167 8.72 23.94 0.71
C ILE A 167 10.00 23.32 0.12
N ILE A 168 9.87 22.39 -0.83
CA ILE A 168 11.01 21.84 -1.56
C ILE A 168 11.67 22.94 -2.39
N LEU A 169 10.88 23.75 -3.11
CA LEU A 169 11.42 24.83 -3.94
C LEU A 169 12.18 25.87 -3.10
N ASP A 170 11.59 26.32 -1.99
CA ASP A 170 12.24 27.24 -1.05
C ASP A 170 13.53 26.64 -0.46
N SER A 171 13.51 25.34 -0.16
CA SER A 171 14.71 24.64 0.31
C SER A 171 15.78 24.52 -0.76
N LEU A 172 15.43 24.47 -2.05
CA LEU A 172 16.42 24.43 -3.14
C LEU A 172 16.96 25.81 -3.48
N LEU A 173 16.16 26.87 -3.29
CA LEU A 173 16.57 28.26 -3.51
C LEU A 173 17.42 28.85 -2.38
N SER A 174 17.46 28.19 -1.22
CA SER A 174 18.26 28.63 -0.06
C SER A 174 19.68 28.03 -0.01
N TYR A 175 20.03 27.12 -0.93
CA TYR A 175 21.39 26.63 -1.16
C TYR A 175 22.07 27.41 -2.29
#